data_AF-A0A353GNV9-F1
#
_entry.id   AF-A0A353GNV9-F1
#
_cell.length_a   1.000
_cell.length_b   1.000
_cell.length_c   1.000
_cell.angle_alpha   90.00
_cell.angle_beta   90.00
_cell.angle_gamma   90.00
#
_symmetry.space_group_name_H-M   'P 1'
#
loop_
_entity.id
_entity.type
_entity.pdbx_description
1 polymer ?
#
loop_
_entity_poly.entity_id
_entity_poly.type
_entity_poly.pdbx_seq_one_letter_code
_entity_poly.pdbx_strand_id
1 'polypeptide(L)' 'MKDKLETSIITVTLNPAIDSTLYFEDFQVGQVNRVRREIADPGGKGVNVAKV' A
#
# COMPACT_ATOMS: atom_id res chain seq x y z
N MET A 1 15.15 23.42 28.78
CA MET A 1 15.27 23.38 27.31
C MET A 1 15.65 21.97 26.90
N LYS A 2 14.70 21.18 26.40
CA LYS A 2 14.96 19.85 25.82
C LYS A 2 14.57 19.93 24.35
N ASP A 3 15.35 20.65 23.55
CA ASP A 3 15.26 20.56 22.09
C ASP A 3 16.16 19.42 21.64
N LYS A 4 15.70 18.20 21.96
CA LYS A 4 16.27 17.00 21.35
C LYS A 4 15.68 16.97 19.95
N LEU A 5 16.47 17.32 18.93
CA LEU A 5 16.11 17.09 17.54
C LEU A 5 15.89 15.59 17.37
N GLU A 6 14.64 15.14 17.48
CA GLU A 6 14.27 13.80 17.03
C GLU A 6 14.58 13.75 15.54
N THR A 7 15.45 12.81 15.15
CA THR A 7 15.77 12.59 13.74
C THR A 7 14.54 11.98 13.08
N SER A 8 13.71 12.84 12.48
CA SER A 8 12.55 12.43 11.70
C SER A 8 12.95 12.17 10.25
N ILE A 9 12.52 11.04 9.70
CA ILE A 9 12.74 10.66 8.30
C ILE A 9 11.47 10.99 7.52
N ILE A 10 11.61 11.71 6.41
CA ILE A 10 10.50 12.11 5.54
C ILE A 10 10.60 11.38 4.21
N THR A 11 9.50 10.76 3.78
CA THR A 11 9.37 10.16 2.45
C THR A 11 8.43 10.98 1.58
N VAL A 12 8.74 11.10 0.28
CA VAL A 12 7.85 11.72 -0.71
C VAL A 12 7.36 10.67 -1.70
N THR A 13 6.05 10.63 -1.94
CA THR A 13 5.43 9.80 -2.97
C THR A 13 4.66 10.69 -3.93
N LEU A 14 5.26 11.02 -5.07
CA LEU A 14 4.63 11.93 -6.05
C LEU A 14 3.41 11.31 -6.73
N ASN A 15 3.36 9.98 -6.80
CA ASN A 15 2.26 9.21 -7.36
C ASN A 15 1.77 8.19 -6.33
N PRO A 16 1.02 8.63 -5.30
CA PRO A 16 0.43 7.71 -4.32
C PRO A 16 -0.66 6.87 -5.00
N ALA A 17 -0.94 5.70 -4.42
CA ALA A 17 -1.94 4.78 -4.94
C ALA A 17 -2.81 4.21 -3.82
N ILE A 18 -3.92 3.60 -4.20
CA ILE A 18 -4.63 2.63 -3.38
C ILE A 18 -4.36 1.28 -4.04
N ASP A 19 -3.59 0.43 -3.36
CA ASP A 19 -3.27 -0.91 -3.84
C ASP A 19 -4.42 -1.85 -3.46
N SER A 20 -5.12 -2.41 -4.45
CA SER A 20 -6.14 -3.44 -4.24
C SER A 20 -5.54 -4.83 -4.40
N THR A 21 -5.53 -5.61 -3.32
CA THR A 21 -5.20 -7.04 -3.36
C THR A 21 -6.48 -7.86 -3.34
N LEU A 22 -6.71 -8.59 -4.43
CA LEU A 22 -7.90 -9.43 -4.61
C LEU A 22 -7.55 -10.90 -4.36
N TYR A 23 -8.34 -11.56 -3.52
CA TYR A 23 -8.21 -12.99 -3.24
C TYR A 23 -9.33 -13.75 -3.94
N PHE A 24 -8.91 -14.76 -4.70
CA PHE A 24 -9.79 -15.66 -5.44
C PHE A 24 -9.62 -17.07 -4.90
N GLU A 25 -10.71 -17.85 -4.93
CA GLU A 25 -10.64 -19.28 -4.66
C GLU A 25 -10.00 -20.04 -5.83
N ASP A 26 -10.31 -19.61 -7.05
CA ASP A 26 -9.69 -20.05 -8.30
C ASP A 26 -9.62 -18.87 -9.28
N PHE A 27 -8.49 -18.70 -9.96
CA PHE A 27 -8.25 -17.59 -10.89
C PHE A 27 -8.12 -18.11 -12.32
N GLN A 28 -9.05 -17.69 -13.17
CA GLN A 28 -9.20 -18.18 -14.54
C GLN A 28 -9.00 -17.03 -15.54
N VAL A 29 -7.93 -17.13 -16.34
CA VAL A 29 -7.58 -16.12 -17.35
C VAL A 29 -8.62 -16.12 -18.48
N GLY A 30 -9.02 -14.93 -18.93
CA GLY A 30 -10.00 -14.77 -20.02
C GLY A 30 -11.46 -14.99 -19.61
N GLN A 31 -11.73 -15.17 -18.31
CA GLN A 31 -13.07 -15.34 -17.76
C GLN A 31 -13.39 -14.23 -16.73
N VAL A 32 -14.66 -14.11 -16.37
CA VAL A 32 -15.08 -13.26 -15.24
C VAL A 32 -14.76 -13.98 -13.94
N ASN A 33 -13.91 -13.37 -13.10
CA ASN A 33 -13.51 -13.89 -11.80
C ASN A 33 -14.26 -13.19 -10.67
N ARG A 34 -14.94 -13.95 -9.79
CA ARG A 34 -15.65 -13.40 -8.62
C ARG A 34 -14.71 -13.37 -7.41
N VAL A 35 -14.45 -12.17 -6.89
CA VAL A 35 -13.58 -11.95 -5.74
C VAL A 35 -14.23 -12.49 -4.47
N ARG A 36 -13.47 -13.22 -3.64
CA ARG A 36 -13.92 -13.70 -2.32
C ARG A 36 -13.60 -12.70 -1.21
N ARG A 37 -12.46 -12.01 -1.31
CA ARG A 37 -12.01 -10.99 -0.38
C ARG A 37 -11.17 -9.95 -1.12
N GLU A 38 -11.34 -8.70 -0.75
CA GLU A 38 -10.49 -7.59 -1.18
C GLU A 38 -9.83 -6.95 0.04
N ILE A 39 -8.59 -6.49 -0.14
CA ILE A 39 -7.90 -5.59 0.78
C ILE A 39 -7.46 -4.36 -0.02
N ALA A 40 -7.85 -3.19 0.44
CA ALA A 40 -7.38 -1.91 -0.10
C ALA A 40 -6.39 -1.29 0.90
N ASP A 41 -5.15 -1.08 0.47
CA ASP A 41 -4.07 -0.51 1.27
C ASP A 41 -3.58 0.81 0.64
N PRO A 42 -3.14 1.79 1.44
CA PRO A 42 -2.41 2.94 0.91
C PRO A 42 -1.07 2.47 0.33
N GLY A 43 -0.82 2.82 -0.92
CA GLY A 43 0.31 2.36 -1.71
C GLY A 43 1.17 3.49 -2.28
N GLY A 44 2.26 3.09 -2.92
CA GLY A 44 3.27 3.97 -3.48
C GLY A 44 4.60 3.89 -2.73
N LYS A 45 5.71 4.11 -3.44
CA LYS A 45 7.04 3.73 -2.92
C LYS A 45 7.40 4.43 -1.60
N GLY A 46 7.19 5.74 -1.48
CA GLY A 46 7.49 6.44 -0.23
C GLY A 46 6.52 6.07 0.89
N VAL A 47 5.23 5.83 0.60
CA VAL A 47 4.24 5.32 1.55
C VAL A 47 4.68 3.95 2.09
N ASN A 48 5.10 3.05 1.21
CA ASN A 48 5.57 1.72 1.58
C ASN A 48 6.87 1.78 2.39
N VAL A 49 7.78 2.72 2.07
CA VAL A 49 8.99 2.98 2.87
C VAL A 49 8.63 3.53 4.25
N ALA A 50 7.64 4.41 4.37
CA ALA A 50 7.21 4.98 5.65
C ALA A 50 6.42 4.00 6.54
N LYS A 51 5.92 2.89 5.97
CA LYS A 51 5.21 1.82 6.70
C LYS A 51 6.17 0.84 7.40
N VAL A 52 7.45 0.79 6.97
CA VAL A 52 8.52 -0.09 7.49
C VAL A 52 9.37 0.67 8.49
#